data_AF-F6ZBE7-F1
#
_entry.id   AF-F6ZBE7-F1
#
_cell.length_a   1.000
_cell.length_b   1.000
_cell.length_c   1.000
_cell.angle_alpha   90.00
_cell.angle_beta   90.00
_cell.angle_gamma   90.00
#
_symmetry.space_group_name_H-M   'P 1'
#
loop_
_entity.id
_entity.type
_entity.pdbx_description
1 polymer ?
#
loop_
_entity_poly.entity_id
_entity_poly.type
_entity_poly.pdbx_seq_one_letter_code
_entity_poly.pdbx_strand_id
1 'polypeptide(L)'
;SRATPQALVLDTLCLLLDVLAPKLRPVSTQLYSAHEKQQLSCLVGTMLAYSLTYHQERTPDGQYLYKLEPNVEEVCRFPELPARKPLTYQAKQLIAREIEMEKMRRAEALAWARSGPQDIRSHWLPQGMD
;
A
#
# COMPACT_ATOMS: atom_id res chain seq x y z
N SER A 1 15.58 -32.78 5.27
CA SER A 1 15.88 -31.35 5.04
C SER A 1 15.01 -30.51 5.94
N ARG A 2 15.55 -29.94 7.02
CA ARG A 2 14.81 -28.96 7.86
C ARG A 2 15.21 -27.57 7.37
N ALA A 3 14.35 -26.91 6.61
CA ALA A 3 14.52 -25.49 6.36
C ALA A 3 14.38 -24.77 7.70
N THR A 4 15.38 -23.96 8.07
CA THR A 4 15.28 -23.09 9.24
C THR A 4 14.18 -22.05 8.96
N PRO A 5 13.40 -21.59 9.95
CA PRO A 5 12.33 -20.60 9.75
C PRO A 5 12.81 -19.35 8.99
N GLN A 6 14.07 -18.97 9.19
CA GLN A 6 14.73 -17.85 8.52
C GLN A 6 14.89 -18.09 7.00
N ALA A 7 15.22 -19.30 6.58
CA ALA A 7 15.31 -19.65 5.16
C ALA A 7 13.94 -19.54 4.48
N LEU A 8 12.87 -20.03 5.13
CA LEU A 8 11.50 -19.92 4.64
C LEU A 8 11.02 -18.46 4.54
N VAL A 9 11.39 -17.61 5.49
CA VAL A 9 11.08 -16.17 5.44
C VAL A 9 11.78 -15.51 4.26
N LEU A 10 13.07 -15.81 4.01
CA LEU A 10 13.82 -15.24 2.89
C LEU A 10 13.31 -15.74 1.52
N ASP A 11 12.95 -17.02 1.43
CA ASP A 11 12.37 -17.62 0.23
C ASP A 11 11.02 -16.97 -0.11
N THR A 12 10.18 -16.71 0.90
CA THR A 12 8.88 -16.06 0.71
C THR A 12 8.98 -14.55 0.46
N LEU A 13 9.95 -13.86 1.06
CA LEU A 13 10.17 -12.42 0.87
C LEU A 13 10.56 -12.09 -0.58
N CYS A 14 11.36 -12.96 -1.20
CA CYS A 14 11.67 -12.90 -2.62
C CYS A 14 10.42 -12.93 -3.51
N LEU A 15 9.50 -13.85 -3.22
CA LEU A 15 8.23 -13.98 -3.96
C LEU A 15 7.31 -12.78 -3.72
N LEU A 16 7.31 -12.23 -2.49
CA LEU A 16 6.56 -11.02 -2.18
C LEU A 16 7.03 -9.85 -3.06
N LEU A 17 8.34 -9.64 -3.21
CA LEU A 17 8.87 -8.57 -4.06
C LEU A 17 8.42 -8.68 -5.52
N ASP A 18 8.25 -9.90 -6.04
CA ASP A 18 7.73 -10.11 -7.39
C ASP A 18 6.24 -9.74 -7.49
N VAL A 19 5.45 -9.99 -6.43
CA VAL A 19 4.05 -9.53 -6.32
C VAL A 19 3.97 -8.01 -6.23
N LEU A 20 4.95 -7.36 -5.58
CA LEU A 20 5.01 -5.89 -5.47
C LEU A 20 5.32 -5.19 -6.79
N ALA A 21 5.72 -5.93 -7.83
CA ALA A 21 6.08 -5.39 -9.13
C ALA A 21 5.06 -5.75 -10.25
N PRO A 22 3.76 -5.45 -10.10
CA PRO A 22 2.80 -5.75 -11.16
C PRO A 22 3.03 -4.87 -12.39
N LYS A 23 2.61 -5.36 -13.55
CA LYS A 23 2.62 -4.61 -14.81
C LYS A 23 1.49 -3.57 -14.81
N LEU A 24 1.66 -2.49 -14.07
CA LEU A 24 0.74 -1.36 -14.04
C LEU A 24 1.28 -0.22 -14.90
N ARG A 25 0.39 0.41 -15.68
CA ARG A 25 0.75 1.60 -16.46
C ARG A 25 0.83 2.79 -15.51
N PRO A 26 1.92 3.57 -15.48
CA PRO A 26 2.03 4.73 -14.61
C PRO A 26 1.23 5.93 -15.14
N VAL A 27 -0.06 5.74 -15.38
CA VAL A 27 -1.02 6.76 -15.83
C VAL A 27 -2.07 6.99 -14.75
N SER A 28 -2.90 8.02 -14.92
CA SER A 28 -4.03 8.28 -14.02
C SER A 28 -4.88 7.01 -13.84
N THR A 29 -5.18 6.66 -12.58
CA THR A 29 -6.02 5.52 -12.22
C THR A 29 -7.45 5.64 -12.74
N GLN A 30 -7.87 6.84 -13.15
CA GLN A 30 -9.13 7.06 -13.85
C GLN A 30 -9.18 6.36 -15.20
N LEU A 31 -8.04 6.19 -15.86
CA LEU A 31 -7.89 5.55 -17.17
C LEU A 31 -7.72 4.02 -17.08
N TYR A 32 -7.74 3.47 -15.86
CA TYR A 32 -7.61 2.04 -15.64
C TYR A 32 -8.93 1.33 -15.92
N SER A 33 -8.82 0.16 -16.57
CA SER A 33 -9.88 -0.83 -16.63
C SER A 33 -10.25 -1.34 -15.22
N ALA A 34 -11.41 -1.98 -15.10
CA ALA A 34 -11.82 -2.61 -13.83
C ALA A 34 -10.79 -3.63 -13.33
N HIS A 35 -10.18 -4.40 -14.23
CA HIS A 35 -9.13 -5.34 -13.89
C HIS A 35 -7.86 -4.65 -13.36
N GLU A 36 -7.38 -3.61 -14.04
CA GLU A 36 -6.21 -2.83 -13.58
C GLU A 36 -6.46 -2.19 -12.21
N LYS A 37 -7.68 -1.66 -11.96
CA LYS A 37 -8.07 -1.13 -10.65
C LYS A 37 -8.06 -2.21 -9.56
N GLN A 38 -8.59 -3.40 -9.88
CA GLN A 38 -8.57 -4.51 -8.93
C GLN A 38 -7.14 -4.96 -8.61
N GLN A 39 -6.26 -5.03 -9.61
CA GLN A 39 -4.85 -5.36 -9.40
C GLN A 39 -4.14 -4.34 -8.51
N LEU A 40 -4.37 -3.05 -8.76
CA LEU A 40 -3.81 -1.98 -7.91
C LEU A 40 -4.35 -2.07 -6.47
N SER A 41 -5.66 -2.29 -6.29
CA SER A 41 -6.27 -2.47 -4.97
C SER A 41 -5.71 -3.68 -4.22
N CYS A 42 -5.55 -4.82 -4.89
CA CYS A 42 -4.92 -6.01 -4.31
C CYS A 42 -3.47 -5.75 -3.90
N LEU A 43 -2.69 -5.04 -4.74
CA LEU A 43 -1.32 -4.65 -4.42
C LEU A 43 -1.28 -3.76 -3.18
N VAL A 44 -2.05 -2.68 -3.15
CA VAL A 44 -2.11 -1.73 -2.03
C VAL A 44 -2.53 -2.44 -0.75
N GLY A 45 -3.54 -3.31 -0.82
CA GLY A 45 -3.98 -4.14 0.31
C GLY A 45 -2.87 -5.05 0.84
N THR A 46 -2.11 -5.67 -0.06
CA THR A 46 -0.95 -6.53 0.30
C THR A 46 0.13 -5.71 0.98
N MET A 47 0.53 -4.57 0.38
CA MET A 47 1.56 -3.70 0.96
C MET A 47 1.16 -3.21 2.36
N LEU A 48 -0.08 -2.79 2.55
CA LEU A 48 -0.58 -2.38 3.86
C LEU A 48 -0.58 -3.53 4.88
N ALA A 49 -0.92 -4.76 4.46
CA ALA A 49 -0.91 -5.92 5.36
C ALA A 49 0.50 -6.24 5.89
N TYR A 50 1.53 -6.00 5.08
CA TYR A 50 2.94 -6.15 5.47
C TYR A 50 3.58 -4.83 5.97
N SER A 51 2.78 -3.78 6.19
CA SER A 51 3.26 -2.44 6.60
C SER A 51 4.34 -1.86 5.68
N LEU A 52 4.24 -2.14 4.38
CA LEU A 52 5.16 -1.65 3.35
C LEU A 52 4.61 -0.37 2.71
N THR A 53 5.50 0.58 2.42
CA THR A 53 5.19 1.77 1.61
C THR A 53 6.42 2.25 0.84
N TYR A 54 6.21 3.08 -0.18
CA TYR A 54 7.30 3.79 -0.84
C TYR A 54 7.45 5.19 -0.25
N HIS A 55 8.58 5.47 0.39
CA HIS A 55 8.91 6.78 0.95
C HIS A 55 9.78 7.59 -0.02
N GLN A 56 9.44 8.87 -0.21
CA GLN A 56 10.23 9.76 -1.06
C GLN A 56 11.42 10.29 -0.25
N GLU A 57 12.63 9.99 -0.72
CA GLU A 57 13.87 10.46 -0.11
C GLU A 57 14.62 11.38 -1.07
N ARG A 58 15.26 12.41 -0.49
CA ARG A 58 16.19 13.27 -1.21
C ARG A 58 17.59 12.72 -1.03
N THR A 59 18.24 12.37 -2.14
CA THR A 59 19.64 11.97 -2.17
C THR A 59 20.57 13.14 -1.82
N PRO A 60 21.82 12.87 -1.39
CA PRO A 60 22.84 13.90 -1.18
C PRO A 60 23.07 14.78 -2.42
N ASP A 61 22.94 14.19 -3.61
CA ASP A 61 23.06 14.88 -4.90
C ASP A 61 21.83 15.73 -5.27
N GLY A 62 20.82 15.76 -4.40
CA GLY A 62 19.61 16.57 -4.55
C GLY A 62 18.49 15.95 -5.38
N GLN A 63 18.67 14.73 -5.89
CA GLN A 63 17.64 14.00 -6.63
C GLN A 63 16.63 13.37 -5.67
N TYR A 64 15.37 13.23 -6.11
CA TYR A 64 14.34 12.51 -5.37
C TYR A 64 14.23 11.07 -5.88
N LEU A 65 14.16 10.12 -4.94
CA LEU A 65 13.90 8.72 -5.23
C LEU A 65 12.83 8.17 -4.29
N TYR A 66 12.20 7.07 -4.67
CA TYR A 66 11.29 6.33 -3.80
C TYR A 66 11.98 5.04 -3.33
N LYS A 67 12.14 4.90 -2.01
CA LYS A 67 12.60 3.66 -1.36
C LYS A 67 11.45 2.92 -0.72
N LEU A 68 11.49 1.60 -0.80
CA LEU A 68 10.56 0.76 -0.08
C LEU A 68 10.94 0.80 1.41
N GLU A 69 9.95 1.01 2.27
CA GLU A 69 10.10 1.05 3.71
C GLU A 69 9.12 0.06 4.37
N PRO A 70 9.61 -0.87 5.21
CA PRO A 70 11.02 -1.22 5.43
C PRO A 70 11.72 -1.67 4.13
N ASN A 71 13.04 -1.45 4.04
CA ASN A 71 13.86 -1.75 2.86
C ASN A 71 14.12 -3.26 2.67
N VAL A 72 13.07 -4.01 2.36
CA VAL A 72 13.13 -5.45 2.08
C VAL A 72 13.77 -5.78 0.73
N GLU A 73 13.89 -4.80 -0.18
CA GLU A 73 14.62 -4.93 -1.45
C GLU A 73 16.12 -5.22 -1.22
N GLU A 74 16.71 -4.65 -0.16
CA GLU A 74 18.12 -4.89 0.19
C GLU A 74 18.37 -6.29 0.76
N VAL A 75 17.44 -6.79 1.58
CA VAL A 75 17.52 -8.13 2.20
C VAL A 75 17.43 -9.23 1.14
N CYS A 76 16.74 -8.97 0.03
CA CYS A 76 16.54 -9.95 -1.05
C CYS A 76 17.60 -9.89 -2.17
N ARG A 77 18.72 -9.19 -1.98
CA ARG A 77 19.84 -9.20 -2.92
C ARG A 77 20.77 -10.37 -2.63
N PHE A 78 20.50 -11.50 -3.29
CA PHE A 78 21.35 -12.68 -3.22
C PHE A 78 22.32 -12.73 -4.41
N PRO A 79 23.61 -13.03 -4.21
CA PRO A 79 24.60 -13.12 -5.30
C PRO A 79 24.23 -14.12 -6.39
N GLU A 80 23.54 -15.20 -6.02
CA GLU A 80 23.16 -16.31 -6.90
C GLU A 80 21.88 -16.05 -7.70
N LEU A 81 21.14 -14.98 -7.38
CA LEU A 81 19.88 -14.66 -8.06
C LEU A 81 20.07 -13.49 -9.03
N PRO A 82 19.40 -13.52 -10.19
CA PRO A 82 19.43 -12.39 -11.12
C PRO A 82 18.85 -11.15 -10.44
N ALA A 83 19.45 -9.99 -10.73
CA ALA A 83 18.95 -8.71 -10.22
C ALA A 83 17.50 -8.50 -10.68
N ARG A 84 16.59 -8.29 -9.72
CA ARG A 84 15.20 -7.92 -10.02
C ARG A 84 15.18 -6.57 -10.72
N LYS A 85 14.36 -6.45 -11.77
CA LYS A 85 14.13 -5.16 -12.42
C LYS A 85 13.37 -4.26 -11.44
N PRO A 86 13.94 -3.11 -11.03
CA PRO A 86 13.25 -2.21 -10.14
C PRO A 86 12.04 -1.58 -10.84
N LEU A 87 11.01 -1.26 -10.05
CA LEU A 87 9.90 -0.44 -10.52
C LEU A 87 10.38 0.94 -10.97
N THR A 88 9.71 1.49 -11.98
CA THR A 88 9.97 2.87 -12.43
C THR A 88 9.59 3.87 -11.33
N TYR A 89 10.23 5.04 -11.33
CA TYR A 89 9.91 6.11 -10.38
C TYR A 89 8.41 6.45 -10.34
N GLN A 90 7.80 6.56 -11.53
CA GLN A 90 6.38 6.88 -11.64
C GLN A 90 5.47 5.77 -11.09
N ALA A 91 5.84 4.50 -11.27
CA ALA A 91 5.11 3.38 -10.67
C ALA A 91 5.20 3.42 -9.13
N LYS A 92 6.40 3.66 -8.58
CA LYS A 92 6.60 3.80 -7.12
C LYS A 92 5.78 4.97 -6.56
N GLN A 93 5.79 6.12 -7.23
CA GLN A 93 5.01 7.29 -6.85
C GLN A 93 3.50 7.00 -6.88
N LEU A 94 3.01 6.33 -7.93
CA LEU A 94 1.62 5.94 -8.04
C LEU A 94 1.21 5.05 -6.86
N ILE A 95 1.99 4.00 -6.58
CA ILE A 95 1.71 3.07 -5.49
C ILE A 95 1.71 3.79 -4.13
N ALA A 96 2.72 4.65 -3.88
CA ALA A 96 2.81 5.44 -2.65
C ALA A 96 1.55 6.28 -2.43
N ARG A 97 1.08 6.98 -3.48
CA ARG A 97 -0.14 7.78 -3.43
C ARG A 97 -1.37 6.94 -3.10
N GLU A 98 -1.55 5.80 -3.75
CA GLU A 98 -2.70 4.92 -3.55
C GLU A 98 -2.72 4.31 -2.14
N ILE A 99 -1.55 3.98 -1.58
CA ILE A 99 -1.41 3.55 -0.19
C ILE A 99 -1.91 4.63 0.77
N GLU A 100 -1.47 5.88 0.61
CA GLU A 100 -1.91 6.97 1.48
C GLU A 100 -3.42 7.23 1.36
N MET A 101 -3.98 7.16 0.14
CA MET A 101 -5.43 7.27 -0.06
C MET A 101 -6.20 6.14 0.62
N GLU A 102 -5.72 4.90 0.54
CA GLU A 102 -6.37 3.76 1.21
C GLU A 102 -6.24 3.86 2.74
N LYS A 103 -5.12 4.38 3.27
CA LYS A 103 -4.97 4.67 4.71
C LYS A 103 -6.00 5.68 5.18
N MET A 104 -6.18 6.78 4.44
CA MET A 104 -7.21 7.79 4.74
C MET A 104 -8.61 7.16 4.72
N ARG A 105 -8.95 6.39 3.68
CA ARG A 105 -10.25 5.71 3.57
C ARG A 105 -10.53 4.77 4.75
N ARG A 106 -9.54 4.01 5.19
CA ARG A 106 -9.66 3.11 6.37
C ARG A 106 -9.80 3.90 7.66
N ALA A 107 -9.06 4.99 7.82
CA ALA A 107 -9.15 5.87 8.99
C ALA A 107 -10.54 6.55 9.09
N GLU A 108 -11.07 7.05 7.97
CA GLU A 108 -12.42 7.61 7.88
C GLU A 108 -13.49 6.59 8.23
N ALA A 109 -13.39 5.36 7.69
CA ALA A 109 -14.32 4.28 8.01
C ALA A 109 -14.30 3.92 9.51
N LEU A 110 -13.12 3.88 10.12
CA LEU A 110 -12.96 3.66 11.56
C LEU A 110 -13.55 4.82 12.38
N ALA A 111 -13.36 6.07 11.93
CA ALA A 111 -13.96 7.24 12.57
C ALA A 111 -15.49 7.20 12.50
N TRP A 112 -16.06 6.87 11.33
CA TRP A 112 -17.50 6.71 11.13
C TRP A 112 -18.10 5.59 11.99
N ALA A 113 -17.41 4.46 12.09
CA ALA A 113 -17.82 3.35 12.95
C ALA A 113 -17.84 3.74 14.44
N ARG A 114 -16.93 4.63 14.86
CA ARG A 114 -16.88 5.17 16.22
C ARG A 114 -17.93 6.24 16.48
N SER A 115 -18.30 7.04 15.48
CA SER A 115 -19.29 8.11 15.66
C SER A 115 -20.73 7.62 15.66
N GLY A 116 -21.05 6.49 15.01
CA GLY A 116 -22.37 5.86 15.04
C GLY A 116 -23.52 6.73 14.48
N PRO A 117 -24.66 6.14 14.06
CA PRO A 117 -25.79 6.89 13.47
C PRO A 117 -26.66 7.62 14.52
N GLN A 118 -26.06 8.26 15.53
CA GLN A 118 -26.76 8.70 16.74
C GLN A 118 -26.94 10.22 16.92
N ASP A 119 -26.90 11.00 15.83
CA ASP A 119 -27.10 12.45 15.91
C ASP A 119 -28.19 13.00 14.97
N ILE A 120 -29.21 12.19 14.67
CA ILE A 120 -30.39 12.65 13.90
C ILE A 120 -31.71 12.39 14.65
N ARG A 121 -31.69 11.65 15.77
CA ARG A 121 -32.89 11.32 16.56
C ARG A 121 -33.14 12.22 17.78
N SER A 122 -32.18 13.07 18.14
CA SER A 122 -32.25 13.95 19.31
C SER A 122 -32.95 15.29 19.03
N HIS A 123 -33.24 15.62 17.76
CA HIS A 123 -33.72 16.96 17.36
C HIS A 123 -35.25 17.08 17.13
N TRP A 124 -36.04 15.99 17.25
CA TRP A 124 -37.49 16.06 16.98
C TRP A 124 -38.35 15.38 18.06
N LEU A 125 -38.26 15.83 19.30
CA LEU A 125 -39.33 15.66 20.30
C LEU A 125 -40.12 16.97 20.39
N PRO A 126 -41.38 17.02 19.92
CA PRO A 126 -42.22 18.20 20.15
C PRO A 126 -42.48 18.32 21.66
N GLN A 127 -42.02 19.42 22.25
CA GLN A 127 -42.36 19.79 23.63
C GLN A 127 -43.82 20.21 23.70
N GLY A 128 -44.57 19.56 24.59
CA GLY A 128 -45.72 20.09 25.32
C GLY A 128 -46.87 20.71 24.52
N MET A 129 -47.95 19.94 24.35
CA MET A 129 -49.30 20.50 24.40
C MET A 129 -49.74 20.45 25.86
N ASP A 130 -49.70 21.59 26.54
CA ASP A 130 -50.49 21.90 27.74
C ASP A 130 -51.32 23.16 27.46
#